data_AF-A0A3S9F8F8-F1
#
_entry.id   AF-A0A3S9F8F8-F1
#
_cell.length_a   1.000
_cell.length_b   1.000
_cell.length_c   1.000
_cell.angle_alpha   90.00
_cell.angle_beta   90.00
_cell.angle_gamma   90.00
#
_symmetry.space_group_name_H-M   'P 1'
#
loop_
_entity.id
_entity.type
_entity.pdbx_description
1 polymer ?
#
loop_
_entity_poly.entity_id
_entity_poly.type
_entity_poly.pdbx_seq_one_letter_code
_entity_poly.pdbx_strand_id
1 'polypeptide(L)'
;MARSKPSKQLSTEEIERFVTAAEALHRSIIKPFISPHCEHYRSTRILHEVLLKTVREVTGKEVEFIQWNTTGPVRPPSAGLGNGGT
;
A
#
# COMPACT_ATOMS: atom_id res chain seq x y z
N MET A 1 -16.19 32.63 12.11
CA MET A 1 -15.50 31.34 12.34
C MET A 1 -14.01 31.58 12.23
N ALA A 2 -13.23 31.21 13.25
CA ALA A 2 -11.79 31.42 13.27
C ALA A 2 -11.15 30.61 12.13
N ARG A 3 -10.52 31.29 11.18
CA ARG A 3 -9.72 30.67 10.12
C ARG A 3 -8.50 30.06 10.78
N SER A 4 -8.52 28.76 11.03
CA SER A 4 -7.32 28.01 11.43
C SER A 4 -6.22 28.31 10.41
N LYS A 5 -5.08 28.79 10.91
CA LYS A 5 -3.86 29.02 10.12
C LYS A 5 -3.61 27.78 9.26
N PRO A 6 -3.20 27.90 7.97
CA PRO A 6 -2.81 26.74 7.19
C PRO A 6 -1.78 25.98 8.02
N SER A 7 -2.15 24.76 8.42
CA SER A 7 -1.35 23.87 9.24
C SER A 7 0.07 23.89 8.71
N LYS A 8 1.04 24.09 9.61
CA LYS A 8 2.46 24.16 9.28
C LYS A 8 2.79 23.01 8.32
N GLN A 9 3.08 23.33 7.05
CA GLN A 9 3.43 22.31 6.07
C GLN A 9 4.67 21.59 6.61
N LEU A 10 4.58 20.27 6.69
CA LEU A 10 5.67 19.43 7.17
C LEU A 10 6.92 19.68 6.34
N SER A 11 8.06 19.78 7.00
CA SER A 11 9.36 19.85 6.34
C SER A 11 9.62 18.52 5.60
N THR A 12 10.47 18.52 4.57
CA THR A 12 10.79 17.29 3.81
C THR A 12 11.21 16.14 4.73
N GLU A 13 12.04 16.42 5.73
CA GLU A 13 12.48 15.43 6.73
C GLU A 13 11.32 14.85 7.57
N GLU A 14 10.31 15.66 7.88
CA GLU A 14 9.14 15.22 8.65
C GLU A 14 8.22 14.35 7.78
N ILE A 15 8.10 14.68 6.48
CA ILE A 15 7.38 13.88 5.49
C ILE A 15 8.03 12.50 5.36
N GLU A 16 9.36 12.44 5.24
CA GLU A 16 10.08 11.16 5.11
C GLU A 16 9.96 10.30 6.38
N ARG A 17 10.07 10.90 7.57
CA ARG A 17 9.85 10.19 8.84
C ARG A 17 8.42 9.67 8.96
N PHE A 18 7.44 10.49 8.58
CA PHE A 18 6.03 10.10 8.61
C PHE A 18 5.74 8.92 7.67
N VAL A 19 6.24 8.99 6.44
CA VAL A 19 6.14 7.93 5.45
C VAL A 19 6.75 6.62 5.96
N THR A 20 7.97 6.70 6.53
CA THR A 20 8.66 5.53 7.10
C THR A 20 7.86 4.91 8.25
N ALA A 21 7.31 5.74 9.14
CA ALA A 21 6.50 5.26 10.26
C ALA A 21 5.18 4.62 9.79
N ALA A 22 4.52 5.19 8.78
CA ALA A 22 3.32 4.63 8.18
C ALA A 22 3.58 3.26 7.54
N GLU A 23 4.69 3.09 6.84
CA GLU A 23 5.11 1.78 6.31
C GLU A 23 5.33 0.76 7.42
N ALA A 24 6.07 1.13 8.46
CA ALA A 24 6.37 0.25 9.59
C ALA A 24 5.09 -0.20 10.33
N LEU A 25 4.13 0.72 10.49
CA LEU A 25 2.82 0.42 11.07
C LEU A 25 2.04 -0.57 10.18
N HIS A 26 1.94 -0.28 8.87
CA HIS A 26 1.25 -1.16 7.93
C HIS A 26 1.84 -2.57 7.97
N ARG A 27 3.17 -2.71 7.88
CA ARG A 27 3.87 -4.00 7.93
C ARG A 27 3.62 -4.73 9.24
N SER A 28 3.64 -4.04 10.37
CA SER A 28 3.37 -4.64 11.69
C SER A 28 1.96 -5.23 11.78
N ILE A 29 0.97 -4.58 11.15
CA ILE A 29 -0.41 -5.06 11.13
C ILE A 29 -0.57 -6.22 10.14
N ILE A 30 0.02 -6.15 8.94
CA ILE A 30 -0.18 -7.19 7.92
C ILE A 30 0.66 -8.47 8.16
N LYS A 31 1.84 -8.36 8.78
CA LYS A 31 2.78 -9.47 9.01
C LYS A 31 2.19 -10.70 9.74
N PRO A 32 1.32 -10.57 10.76
CA PRO A 32 0.71 -11.74 11.39
C PRO A 32 -0.27 -12.50 10.49
N PHE A 33 -0.73 -11.93 9.38
CA PHE A 33 -1.65 -12.61 8.47
C PHE A 33 -0.88 -13.56 7.53
N ILE A 34 -0.96 -14.85 7.85
CA ILE A 34 -0.23 -15.93 7.16
C ILE A 34 -0.71 -16.15 5.71
N SER A 35 -1.94 -15.77 5.36
CA SER A 35 -2.52 -16.02 4.04
C SER A 35 -3.20 -14.77 3.46
N PRO A 36 -2.85 -14.35 2.22
CA PRO A 36 -3.49 -13.23 1.54
C PRO A 36 -4.94 -13.53 1.11
N HIS A 37 -5.38 -14.78 1.27
CA HIS A 37 -6.73 -15.23 0.94
C HIS A 37 -7.65 -15.31 2.15
N CYS A 38 -7.14 -15.13 3.38
CA CYS A 38 -7.99 -15.19 4.56
C CYS A 38 -8.88 -13.94 4.66
N GLU A 39 -10.08 -14.10 5.20
CA GLU A 39 -11.04 -13.00 5.37
C GLU A 39 -10.43 -11.88 6.21
N HIS A 40 -9.73 -12.21 7.28
CA HIS A 40 -9.07 -11.24 8.15
C HIS A 40 -8.04 -10.38 7.40
N TYR A 41 -7.25 -10.97 6.49
CA TYR A 41 -6.34 -10.23 5.63
C TYR A 41 -7.14 -9.33 4.68
N ARG A 42 -8.19 -9.83 4.02
CA ARG A 42 -9.03 -9.01 3.13
C ARG A 42 -9.71 -7.84 3.85
N SER A 43 -10.10 -8.02 5.12
CA SER A 43 -10.65 -6.94 5.95
C SER A 43 -9.65 -5.80 6.19
N THR A 44 -8.34 -6.06 6.09
CA THR A 44 -7.32 -5.00 6.17
C THR A 44 -7.23 -4.13 4.93
N ARG A 45 -7.97 -4.42 3.84
CA ARG A 45 -8.02 -3.54 2.65
C ARG A 45 -8.52 -2.15 2.99
N ILE A 46 -9.54 -2.04 3.83
CA ILE A 46 -10.10 -0.75 4.24
C ILE A 46 -9.04 0.05 5.00
N LEU A 47 -8.32 -0.60 5.92
CA LEU A 47 -7.21 0.02 6.66
C LEU A 47 -6.13 0.53 5.70
N HIS A 48 -5.77 -0.28 4.70
CA HIS A 48 -4.78 0.06 3.69
C HIS A 48 -5.19 1.30 2.87
N GLU A 49 -6.42 1.35 2.39
CA GLU A 49 -6.95 2.49 1.62
C GLU A 49 -7.01 3.77 2.47
N VAL A 50 -7.45 3.66 3.73
CA VAL A 50 -7.48 4.79 4.68
C VAL A 50 -6.08 5.29 4.96
N LEU A 51 -5.10 4.39 5.13
CA LEU A 51 -3.71 4.77 5.37
C LEU A 51 -3.13 5.52 4.16
N LEU A 52 -3.29 4.99 2.95
CA LEU A 52 -2.84 5.65 1.71
C LEU A 52 -3.46 7.04 1.56
N LYS A 53 -4.77 7.16 1.77
CA LYS A 53 -5.47 8.45 1.72
C LYS A 53 -4.90 9.42 2.75
N THR A 54 -4.69 8.97 3.98
CA THR A 54 -4.12 9.79 5.06
C THR A 54 -2.71 10.26 4.70
N VAL A 55 -1.85 9.40 4.16
CA VAL A 55 -0.50 9.81 3.74
C VAL A 55 -0.57 10.87 2.64
N ARG A 56 -1.46 10.70 1.66
CA ARG A 56 -1.68 11.71 0.61
C ARG A 56 -2.17 13.04 1.17
N GLU A 57 -3.12 13.03 2.11
CA GLU A 57 -3.66 14.25 2.73
C GLU A 57 -2.59 14.99 3.57
N VAL A 58 -1.72 14.25 4.26
CA VAL A 58 -0.68 14.82 5.13
C VAL A 58 0.54 15.31 4.35
N THR A 59 0.95 14.56 3.33
CA THR A 59 2.22 14.79 2.62
C THR A 59 2.07 15.44 1.24
N GLY A 60 0.84 15.44 0.69
CA GLY A 60 0.59 15.82 -0.70
C GLY A 60 1.17 14.84 -1.73
N LYS A 61 1.77 13.73 -1.29
CA LYS A 61 2.42 12.72 -2.14
C LYS A 61 1.61 11.44 -2.16
N GLU A 62 1.51 10.83 -3.34
CA GLU A 62 1.08 9.45 -3.47
C GLU A 62 2.30 8.55 -3.21
N VAL A 63 2.11 7.54 -2.37
CA VAL A 63 3.20 6.65 -1.92
C VAL A 63 2.95 5.22 -2.37
N GLU A 64 3.90 4.66 -3.12
CA GLU A 64 3.75 3.37 -3.79
C GLU A 64 4.18 2.16 -2.95
N PHE A 65 4.82 2.34 -1.79
CA PHE A 65 5.36 1.23 -0.98
C PHE A 65 4.27 0.35 -0.33
N ILE A 66 2.99 0.75 -0.46
CA ILE A 66 1.86 -0.12 -0.14
C ILE A 66 1.23 -0.65 -1.43
N GLN A 67 2.01 -1.38 -2.23
CA GLN A 67 1.43 -2.21 -3.27
C GLN A 67 0.69 -3.37 -2.59
N TRP A 68 -0.64 -3.32 -2.62
CA TRP A 68 -1.47 -4.33 -1.98
C TRP A 68 -1.20 -5.71 -2.61
N ASN A 69 -0.54 -6.59 -1.85
CA ASN A 69 -0.21 -7.97 -2.20
C ASN A 69 -1.46 -8.89 -2.18
N THR A 70 -2.54 -8.52 -2.87
CA THR A 70 -3.31 -9.60 -3.51
C THR A 70 -2.47 -10.01 -4.69
N THR A 71 -2.03 -11.25 -4.68
CA THR A 71 -1.62 -11.98 -5.89
C THR A 71 -2.40 -11.46 -7.09
N GLY A 72 -1.78 -10.59 -7.89
CA GLY A 72 -2.24 -10.35 -9.25
C GLY A 72 -2.28 -11.69 -9.99
N PRO A 73 -3.06 -11.81 -11.07
CA PRO A 73 -3.15 -13.07 -11.80
C PRO A 73 -1.74 -13.59 -12.07
N VAL A 74 -1.43 -14.78 -11.54
CA VAL A 74 -0.19 -15.48 -11.82
C VAL A 74 -0.16 -15.61 -13.34
N ARG A 75 0.68 -14.83 -14.02
CA ARG A 75 0.79 -14.96 -15.48
C ARG A 75 1.13 -16.41 -15.77
N PRO A 76 0.46 -17.01 -16.77
CA PRO A 76 0.90 -18.22 -17.43
C PRO A 76 2.42 -18.32 -17.46
N PRO A 77 3.14 -19.38 -17.05
CA PRO A 77 4.37 -19.63 -17.79
C PRO A 77 3.92 -19.74 -19.25
N SER A 78 4.38 -18.84 -20.12
CA SER A 78 4.07 -18.89 -21.55
C SER A 78 4.32 -20.31 -22.03
N ALA A 79 3.24 -21.05 -22.27
CA ALA A 79 3.32 -22.39 -22.80
C ALA A 79 3.99 -22.27 -24.16
N GLY A 80 5.26 -22.71 -24.23
CA GLY A 80 5.97 -22.87 -25.48
C GLY A 80 5.14 -23.80 -26.35
N LEU A 81 4.49 -23.23 -27.36
CA LEU A 81 3.93 -24.00 -28.46
C LEU A 81 5.11 -24.44 -29.34
N GLY A 82 5.71 -25.56 -28.95
CA GLY A 82 6.33 -26.45 -29.91
C GLY A 82 5.24 -26.94 -30.86
N ASN A 83 5.45 -26.76 -32.16
CA ASN A 83 4.70 -27.50 -33.16
C ASN A 83 5.72 -28.07 -34.15
N GLY A 84 6.00 -29.35 -33.96
CA GLY A 84 6.57 -30.20 -34.99
C GLY A 84 5.43 -30.88 -35.77
N GLY A 85 5.63 -30.99 -37.08
CA GLY A 85 5.24 -32.13 -37.90
C GLY A 85 3.76 -32.41 -38.11
N THR A 86 3.28 -32.05 -39.30
CA THR A 86 2.76 -33.01 -40.29
C THR A 86 3.10 -32.52 -41.67
#